data_AF-A0A9P9I3B5-F1
#
_entry.id   AF-A0A9P9I3B5-F1
#
_cell.length_a   1.000
_cell.length_b   1.000
_cell.length_c   1.000
_cell.angle_alpha   90.00
_cell.angle_beta   90.00
_cell.angle_gamma   90.00
#
_symmetry.space_group_name_H-M   'P 1'
#
loop_
_entity.id
_entity.type
_entity.pdbx_description
1 polymer ?
#
loop_
_entity_poly.entity_id
_entity_poly.type
_entity_poly.pdbx_seq_one_letter_code
_entity_poly.pdbx_strand_id
1 'polypeptide(L)'
;MSFLLSSRATRRPAACYASLTRLRHATSLRGVKPAPYGQAQPSSHPHMLQPGEMTPGIQRSEYEARRARLMNTLPDGSIVVSAAASIKYMSEKIFYKYRQNSDFWYLTGWQEPNAAIVMKKDPSAKKGYQLAAFVAPKDEHAEKWDGARSGVDAAGELLCADDAQTFDSFSSHLQVLVNSLRSNSGAGPSTSRPIVFADVSSHWLPSRTIMPEVVNFFESRHSGKRSLRRELALMRAVKSPAEQQIMRAAANITAEAHRKV
;
A
#
# COMPACT_ATOMS: atom_id res chain seq x y z
N MET A 1 36.84 -5.41 41.76
CA MET A 1 36.02 -4.34 41.16
C MET A 1 36.37 -4.28 39.67
N SER A 2 35.67 -5.05 38.84
CA SER A 2 35.93 -5.11 37.39
C SER A 2 34.73 -4.51 36.66
N PHE A 3 34.89 -3.30 36.14
CA PHE A 3 33.92 -2.68 35.24
C PHE A 3 34.24 -3.11 33.81
N LEU A 4 33.43 -4.04 33.28
CA LEU A 4 33.40 -4.35 31.85
C LEU A 4 32.63 -3.22 31.12
N LEU A 5 33.34 -2.38 30.38
CA LEU A 5 32.72 -1.48 29.41
C LEU A 5 32.16 -2.31 28.25
N SER A 6 30.84 -2.54 28.27
CA SER A 6 30.10 -3.05 27.12
C SER A 6 30.00 -1.94 26.07
N SER A 7 30.77 -2.09 24.99
CA SER A 7 30.68 -1.27 23.79
C SER A 7 29.29 -1.43 23.16
N ARG A 8 28.39 -0.50 23.47
CA ARG A 8 27.11 -0.36 22.76
C ARG A 8 27.42 0.09 21.33
N ALA A 9 27.38 -0.85 20.39
CA ALA A 9 27.33 -0.57 18.97
C ALA A 9 26.10 0.30 18.67
N THR A 10 26.30 1.60 18.54
CA THR A 10 25.30 2.55 18.06
C THR A 10 24.96 2.20 16.61
N ARG A 11 23.80 1.55 16.39
CA ARG A 11 23.25 1.37 15.04
C ARG A 11 22.93 2.75 14.46
N ARG A 12 23.72 3.16 13.47
CA ARG A 12 23.50 4.37 12.66
C ARG A 12 22.25 4.24 11.77
N PRO A 13 21.64 5.37 11.36
CA PRO A 13 20.21 5.48 11.06
C PRO A 13 19.86 5.09 9.62
N ALA A 14 18.77 4.35 9.42
CA ALA A 14 18.12 4.26 8.11
C ALA A 14 17.14 5.45 7.96
N ALA A 15 17.62 6.54 7.39
CA ALA A 15 16.76 7.44 6.65
C ALA A 15 16.38 6.74 5.34
N CYS A 16 15.17 6.98 4.83
CA CYS A 16 14.73 6.51 3.51
C CYS A 16 15.44 7.30 2.38
N TYR A 17 16.74 7.57 2.56
CA TYR A 17 17.61 7.93 1.45
C TYR A 17 18.02 6.60 0.82
N ALA A 18 17.68 6.44 -0.45
CA ALA A 18 18.23 5.36 -1.26
C ALA A 18 19.75 5.32 -1.02
N SER A 19 20.24 4.22 -0.47
CA SER A 19 21.68 4.02 -0.31
C SER A 19 22.36 4.25 -1.66
N LEU A 20 23.41 5.08 -1.69
CA LEU A 20 24.19 5.38 -2.89
C LEU A 20 24.69 4.11 -3.61
N THR A 21 24.78 2.99 -2.89
CA THR A 21 25.13 1.67 -3.45
C THR A 21 24.02 1.04 -4.29
N ARG A 22 22.73 1.33 -4.01
CA ARG A 22 21.57 0.80 -4.78
C ARG A 22 21.14 1.67 -5.95
N LEU A 23 21.48 2.96 -5.95
CA LEU A 23 21.26 3.85 -7.10
C LEU A 23 21.96 3.36 -8.39
N ARG A 24 22.99 2.51 -8.27
CA ARG A 24 23.67 1.91 -9.42
C ARG A 24 22.79 0.95 -10.24
N HIS A 25 21.83 0.25 -9.61
CA HIS A 25 20.94 -0.68 -10.32
C HIS A 25 19.81 0.06 -11.08
N ALA A 26 19.30 1.16 -10.54
CA ALA A 26 18.22 1.94 -11.19
C ALA A 26 18.66 2.61 -12.50
N THR A 27 19.94 3.00 -12.62
CA THR A 27 20.51 3.50 -13.88
C THR A 27 20.70 2.43 -14.95
N SER A 28 20.84 1.16 -14.56
CA SER A 28 21.14 0.05 -15.48
C SER A 28 19.92 -0.50 -16.23
N LEU A 29 18.71 -0.17 -15.80
CA LEU A 29 17.46 -0.76 -16.34
C LEU A 29 16.76 0.12 -17.38
N ARG A 30 17.32 1.27 -17.75
CA ARG A 30 16.74 2.12 -18.80
C ARG A 30 16.75 1.37 -20.14
N GLY A 31 15.58 1.22 -20.74
CA GLY A 31 15.44 0.62 -22.08
C GLY A 31 15.44 -0.91 -22.10
N VAL A 32 15.50 -1.60 -20.96
CA VAL A 32 15.33 -3.05 -20.90
C VAL A 32 13.91 -3.42 -21.29
N LYS A 33 13.77 -4.26 -22.33
CA LYS A 33 12.50 -4.82 -22.79
C LYS A 33 12.53 -6.35 -22.63
N PRO A 34 11.48 -6.98 -22.08
CA PRO A 34 10.28 -6.36 -21.51
C PRO A 34 10.60 -5.54 -20.24
N ALA A 35 9.73 -4.58 -19.91
CA ALA A 35 9.93 -3.74 -18.74
C ALA A 35 9.98 -4.61 -17.46
N PRO A 36 10.87 -4.35 -16.50
CA PRO A 36 11.05 -5.22 -15.34
C PRO A 36 9.96 -5.08 -14.26
N TYR A 37 9.02 -4.14 -14.42
CA TYR A 37 7.98 -3.81 -13.44
C TYR A 37 6.61 -3.72 -14.12
N GLY A 38 5.55 -4.08 -13.39
CA GLY A 38 4.17 -4.08 -13.91
C GLY A 38 3.48 -2.72 -13.90
N GLN A 39 4.10 -1.72 -13.28
CA GLN A 39 3.64 -0.34 -13.27
C GLN A 39 4.73 0.59 -13.78
N ALA A 40 4.33 1.77 -14.26
CA ALA A 40 5.26 2.78 -14.72
C ALA A 40 6.26 3.14 -13.61
N GLN A 41 7.54 3.23 -13.97
CA GLN A 41 8.63 3.65 -13.10
C GLN A 41 9.44 4.74 -13.80
N PRO A 42 10.12 5.66 -13.08
CA PRO A 42 10.97 6.68 -13.72
C PRO A 42 12.07 6.09 -14.63
N SER A 43 12.55 4.88 -14.34
CA SER A 43 13.53 4.18 -15.16
C SER A 43 12.95 3.62 -16.48
N SER A 44 11.69 3.16 -16.46
CA SER A 44 11.02 2.59 -17.63
C SER A 44 10.24 3.64 -18.44
N HIS A 45 9.67 4.64 -17.78
CA HIS A 45 8.79 5.68 -18.34
C HIS A 45 9.22 7.10 -17.89
N PRO A 46 10.43 7.56 -18.27
CA PRO A 46 10.95 8.87 -17.84
C PRO A 46 10.15 10.06 -18.38
N HIS A 47 9.39 9.87 -19.47
CA HIS A 47 8.49 10.90 -20.02
C HIS A 47 7.19 11.05 -19.22
N MET A 48 6.86 10.07 -18.37
CA MET A 48 5.62 10.02 -17.60
C MET A 48 5.85 10.29 -16.11
N LEU A 49 6.99 9.85 -15.56
CA LEU A 49 7.30 9.94 -14.14
C LEU A 49 8.68 10.56 -13.92
N GLN A 50 8.74 11.57 -13.06
CA GLN A 50 10.00 12.14 -12.60
C GLN A 50 10.64 11.27 -11.50
N PRO A 51 11.97 11.34 -11.29
CA PRO A 51 12.62 10.63 -10.20
C PRO A 51 11.98 10.96 -8.84
N GLY A 52 11.59 9.92 -8.09
CA GLY A 52 10.94 10.06 -6.79
C GLY A 52 9.41 9.99 -6.83
N GLU A 53 8.80 10.23 -7.99
CA GLU A 53 7.35 10.12 -8.18
C GLU A 53 6.90 8.66 -8.14
N MET A 54 5.80 8.41 -7.43
CA MET A 54 5.11 7.11 -7.45
C MET A 54 4.06 7.11 -8.57
N THR A 55 3.38 8.23 -8.74
CA THR A 55 2.39 8.47 -9.79
C THR A 55 2.62 9.86 -10.36
N PRO A 56 2.17 10.17 -11.60
CA PRO A 56 2.51 11.43 -12.24
C PRO A 56 2.13 12.63 -11.38
N GLY A 57 3.12 13.44 -11.01
CA GLY A 57 2.94 14.63 -10.15
C GLY A 57 2.81 14.36 -8.65
N ILE A 58 2.79 13.11 -8.16
CA ILE A 58 2.75 12.79 -6.73
C ILE A 58 4.00 11.99 -6.31
N GLN A 59 4.74 12.57 -5.36
CA GLN A 59 5.97 11.99 -4.80
C GLN A 59 5.67 10.81 -3.85
N ARG A 60 6.61 9.84 -3.75
CA ARG A 60 6.51 8.74 -2.75
C ARG A 60 6.33 9.24 -1.32
N SER A 61 7.01 10.33 -0.96
CA SER A 61 6.90 10.96 0.37
C SER A 61 5.49 11.48 0.68
N GLU A 62 4.72 11.91 -0.33
CA GLU A 62 3.35 12.37 -0.11
C GLU A 62 2.43 11.19 0.25
N TYR A 63 2.62 10.02 -0.36
CA TYR A 63 1.90 8.81 0.03
C TYR A 63 2.23 8.36 1.46
N GLU A 64 3.51 8.45 1.84
CA GLU A 64 3.93 8.20 3.23
C GLU A 64 3.29 9.21 4.20
N ALA A 65 3.27 10.50 3.85
CA ALA A 65 2.63 11.53 4.67
C ALA A 65 1.12 11.30 4.82
N ARG A 66 0.42 10.82 3.77
CA ARG A 66 -0.99 10.43 3.85
C ARG A 66 -1.20 9.29 4.83
N ARG A 67 -0.39 8.24 4.77
CA ARG A 67 -0.45 7.10 5.71
C ARG A 67 -0.14 7.54 7.14
N ALA A 68 0.90 8.33 7.35
CA ALA A 68 1.25 8.87 8.67
C ALA A 68 0.11 9.73 9.25
N ARG A 69 -0.47 10.62 8.43
CA ARG A 69 -1.61 11.46 8.83
C ARG A 69 -2.82 10.61 9.22
N LEU A 70 -3.15 9.59 8.44
CA LEU A 70 -4.22 8.64 8.79
C LEU A 70 -3.92 7.97 10.14
N MET A 71 -2.73 7.38 10.29
CA MET A 71 -2.40 6.62 11.51
C MET A 71 -2.36 7.52 12.76
N ASN A 72 -2.00 8.80 12.61
CA ASN A 72 -2.03 9.77 13.70
C ASN A 72 -3.45 10.16 14.15
N THR A 73 -4.44 10.14 13.26
CA THR A 73 -5.83 10.42 13.63
C THR A 73 -6.51 9.24 14.31
N LEU A 74 -5.97 8.02 14.15
CA LEU A 74 -6.55 6.82 14.73
C LEU A 74 -6.11 6.62 16.20
N PRO A 75 -6.95 6.01 17.06
CA PRO A 75 -6.56 5.65 18.43
C PRO A 75 -5.37 4.68 18.49
N ASP A 76 -4.72 4.59 19.65
CA ASP A 76 -3.64 3.62 19.88
C ASP A 76 -4.14 2.18 19.77
N GLY A 77 -3.26 1.30 19.26
CA GLY A 77 -3.61 -0.08 18.94
C GLY A 77 -4.47 -0.24 17.66
N SER A 78 -4.71 0.83 16.90
CA SER A 78 -5.45 0.73 15.65
C SER A 78 -4.69 -0.03 14.56
N ILE A 79 -5.45 -0.81 13.78
CA ILE A 79 -4.96 -1.56 12.62
C ILE A 79 -5.76 -1.12 11.41
N VAL A 80 -5.09 -0.77 10.31
CA VAL A 80 -5.71 -0.46 9.03
C VAL A 80 -5.43 -1.59 8.05
N VAL A 81 -6.47 -2.08 7.39
CA VAL A 81 -6.37 -3.04 6.28
C VAL A 81 -7.01 -2.42 5.04
N SER A 82 -6.24 -2.30 3.96
CA SER A 82 -6.72 -1.78 2.69
C SER A 82 -6.23 -2.68 1.55
N ALA A 83 -7.14 -3.04 0.65
CA ALA A 83 -6.85 -3.94 -0.46
C ALA A 83 -7.02 -3.26 -1.82
N ALA A 84 -6.23 -3.72 -2.78
CA ALA A 84 -6.37 -3.35 -4.18
C ALA A 84 -7.72 -3.83 -4.73
N ALA A 85 -8.14 -3.22 -5.84
CA ALA A 85 -9.31 -3.67 -6.58
C ALA A 85 -9.02 -5.00 -7.28
N SER A 86 -10.07 -5.79 -7.41
CA SER A 86 -10.09 -7.01 -8.23
C SER A 86 -10.12 -6.67 -9.72
N ILE A 87 -9.62 -7.59 -10.55
CA ILE A 87 -9.77 -7.52 -12.00
C ILE A 87 -11.25 -7.75 -12.33
N LYS A 88 -11.82 -6.87 -13.18
CA LYS A 88 -13.20 -6.98 -13.63
C LYS A 88 -13.25 -7.56 -15.04
N TYR A 89 -14.17 -8.49 -15.23
CA TYR A 89 -14.37 -9.19 -16.50
C TYR A 89 -15.60 -8.66 -17.23
N MET A 90 -15.45 -8.35 -18.51
CA MET A 90 -16.56 -8.04 -19.42
C MET A 90 -17.26 -9.34 -19.85
N SER A 91 -16.46 -10.36 -20.15
CA SER A 91 -16.88 -11.73 -20.42
C SER A 91 -15.83 -12.69 -19.84
N GLU A 92 -16.09 -14.00 -19.83
CA GLU A 92 -15.29 -15.00 -19.11
C GLU A 92 -13.76 -14.90 -19.32
N LYS A 93 -13.31 -14.48 -20.50
CA LYS A 93 -11.87 -14.38 -20.85
C LYS A 93 -11.40 -12.96 -21.18
N ILE A 94 -12.30 -11.98 -21.14
CA ILE A 94 -12.00 -10.59 -21.53
C ILE A 94 -12.16 -9.69 -20.32
N PHE A 95 -11.06 -9.11 -19.86
CA PHE A 95 -11.05 -8.17 -18.76
C PHE A 95 -11.22 -6.72 -19.22
N TYR A 96 -11.87 -5.91 -18.41
CA TYR A 96 -11.86 -4.45 -18.55
C TYR A 96 -10.47 -3.91 -18.22
N LYS A 97 -10.15 -2.72 -18.75
CA LYS A 97 -8.95 -1.98 -18.30
C LYS A 97 -8.96 -1.86 -16.78
N TYR A 98 -7.87 -2.29 -16.16
CA TYR A 98 -7.75 -2.29 -14.71
C TYR A 98 -7.85 -0.87 -14.15
N ARG A 99 -8.66 -0.70 -13.10
CA ARG A 99 -8.78 0.53 -12.33
C ARG A 99 -8.73 0.20 -10.85
N GLN A 100 -7.76 0.79 -10.17
CA GLN A 100 -7.52 0.55 -8.75
C GLN A 100 -8.69 0.99 -7.85
N ASN A 101 -8.78 0.48 -6.62
CA ASN A 101 -9.62 1.04 -5.58
C ASN A 101 -9.09 2.44 -5.21
N SER A 102 -9.96 3.46 -5.11
CA SER A 102 -9.50 4.84 -4.91
C SER A 102 -8.90 5.11 -3.52
N ASP A 103 -9.36 4.40 -2.49
CA ASP A 103 -8.85 4.52 -1.12
C ASP A 103 -7.47 3.85 -1.00
N PHE A 104 -7.33 2.63 -1.53
CA PHE A 104 -6.05 1.96 -1.65
C PHE A 104 -5.05 2.78 -2.47
N TRP A 105 -5.48 3.26 -3.64
CA TRP A 105 -4.69 4.13 -4.51
C TRP A 105 -4.21 5.39 -3.80
N TYR A 106 -5.08 6.03 -3.01
CA TYR A 106 -4.75 7.25 -2.30
C TYR A 106 -3.65 7.04 -1.24
N LEU A 107 -3.63 5.86 -0.59
CA LEU A 107 -2.64 5.49 0.42
C LEU A 107 -1.32 4.97 -0.15
N THR A 108 -1.34 4.33 -1.32
CA THR A 108 -0.19 3.58 -1.84
C THR A 108 0.35 4.09 -3.17
N GLY A 109 -0.50 4.59 -4.06
CA GLY A 109 -0.14 4.84 -5.46
C GLY A 109 0.16 3.56 -6.25
N TRP A 110 -0.15 2.38 -5.71
CA TRP A 110 0.15 1.08 -6.31
C TRP A 110 -0.85 0.68 -7.40
N GLN A 111 -0.36 0.37 -8.60
CA GLN A 111 -1.18 0.21 -9.82
C GLN A 111 -1.56 -1.22 -10.15
N GLU A 112 -1.01 -2.21 -9.44
CA GLU A 112 -1.22 -3.63 -9.79
C GLU A 112 -2.34 -4.26 -8.94
N PRO A 113 -3.06 -5.25 -9.50
CA PRO A 113 -4.05 -6.04 -8.76
C PRO A 113 -3.37 -7.00 -7.76
N ASN A 114 -4.18 -7.74 -7.00
CA ASN A 114 -3.71 -8.75 -6.03
C ASN A 114 -2.67 -8.16 -5.07
N ALA A 115 -3.03 -7.03 -4.47
CA ALA A 115 -2.21 -6.35 -3.50
C ALA A 115 -3.04 -5.91 -2.30
N ALA A 116 -2.40 -5.82 -1.13
CA ALA A 116 -3.00 -5.29 0.08
C ALA A 116 -1.93 -4.68 0.98
N ILE A 117 -2.34 -3.78 1.86
CA ILE A 117 -1.51 -3.24 2.93
C ILE A 117 -2.18 -3.46 4.29
N VAL A 118 -1.35 -3.75 5.28
CA VAL A 118 -1.72 -3.76 6.70
C VAL A 118 -0.85 -2.74 7.40
N MET A 119 -1.47 -1.75 8.05
CA MET A 119 -0.77 -0.79 8.89
C MET A 119 -1.16 -0.99 10.34
N LYS A 120 -0.18 -1.13 11.23
CA LYS A 120 -0.38 -1.22 12.67
C LYS A 120 0.16 0.04 13.33
N LYS A 121 -0.66 0.73 14.12
CA LYS A 121 -0.19 1.90 14.86
C LYS A 121 0.86 1.45 15.88
N ASP A 122 2.01 2.08 15.83
CA ASP A 122 3.15 1.77 16.68
C ASP A 122 3.89 3.08 16.99
N PRO A 123 3.63 3.70 18.15
CA PRO A 123 4.30 4.94 18.56
C PRO A 123 5.82 4.80 18.67
N SER A 124 6.34 3.58 18.83
CA SER A 124 7.79 3.33 18.89
C SER A 124 8.43 3.26 17.50
N ALA A 125 7.63 3.02 16.46
CA ALA A 125 8.11 3.04 15.09
C ALA A 125 8.40 4.47 14.64
N LYS A 126 9.45 4.64 13.83
CA LYS A 126 9.87 5.96 13.34
C LYS A 126 8.77 6.73 12.60
N LYS A 127 7.89 6.02 11.89
CA LYS A 127 6.75 6.60 11.13
C LYS A 127 5.49 6.76 11.99
N GLY A 128 5.51 6.31 13.25
CA GLY A 128 4.33 6.16 14.11
C GLY A 128 3.46 4.94 13.80
N TYR A 129 3.86 4.13 12.81
CA TYR A 129 3.20 2.89 12.43
C TYR A 129 4.18 1.93 11.73
N GLN A 130 3.80 0.66 11.67
CA GLN A 130 4.44 -0.38 10.86
C GLN A 130 3.57 -0.67 9.64
N LEU A 131 4.18 -0.82 8.47
CA LEU A 131 3.54 -1.14 7.18
C LEU A 131 4.01 -2.49 6.66
N ALA A 132 3.08 -3.44 6.58
CA ALA A 132 3.25 -4.67 5.82
C ALA A 132 2.52 -4.55 4.47
N ALA A 133 3.25 -4.78 3.38
CA ALA A 133 2.71 -4.82 2.02
C ALA A 133 2.65 -6.25 1.49
N PHE A 134 1.56 -6.59 0.82
CA PHE A 134 1.33 -7.89 0.21
C PHE A 134 1.06 -7.65 -1.26
N VAL A 135 1.83 -8.29 -2.16
CA VAL A 135 1.70 -8.09 -3.61
C VAL A 135 1.87 -9.40 -4.36
N ALA A 136 1.35 -9.47 -5.58
CA ALA A 136 1.57 -10.63 -6.43
C ALA A 136 3.08 -10.92 -6.60
N PRO A 137 3.54 -12.17 -6.43
CA PRO A 137 4.91 -12.52 -6.74
C PRO A 137 5.17 -12.37 -8.24
N LYS A 138 6.45 -12.21 -8.59
CA LYS A 138 6.89 -12.35 -9.97
C LYS A 138 6.66 -13.78 -10.44
N ASP A 139 6.22 -13.93 -11.68
CA ASP A 139 5.91 -15.22 -12.30
C ASP A 139 6.24 -15.14 -13.79
N GLU A 140 7.35 -15.72 -14.19
CA GLU A 140 7.84 -15.67 -15.58
C GLU A 140 6.84 -16.25 -16.59
N HIS A 141 6.02 -17.22 -16.19
CA HIS A 141 5.04 -17.81 -17.07
C HIS A 141 3.86 -16.86 -17.25
N ALA A 142 3.32 -16.29 -16.16
CA ALA A 142 2.23 -15.34 -16.24
C ALA A 142 2.65 -14.01 -16.89
N GLU A 143 3.88 -13.54 -16.63
CA GLU A 143 4.40 -12.26 -17.15
C GLU A 143 4.54 -12.25 -18.69
N LYS A 144 4.67 -13.42 -19.32
CA LYS A 144 4.62 -13.56 -20.79
C LYS A 144 3.27 -13.13 -21.38
N TRP A 145 2.19 -13.27 -20.62
CA TRP A 145 0.82 -13.03 -21.08
C TRP A 145 0.22 -11.76 -20.49
N ASP A 146 0.36 -11.57 -19.17
CA ASP A 146 -0.23 -10.46 -18.43
C ASP A 146 0.66 -9.21 -18.43
N GLY A 147 1.91 -9.35 -18.89
CA GLY A 147 2.95 -8.35 -18.72
C GLY A 147 3.68 -8.49 -17.38
N ALA A 148 4.76 -7.72 -17.23
CA ALA A 148 5.61 -7.79 -16.05
C ALA A 148 4.85 -7.50 -14.75
N ARG A 149 5.36 -8.00 -13.63
CA ARG A 149 4.87 -7.68 -12.28
C ARG A 149 5.97 -6.97 -11.50
N SER A 150 5.61 -6.01 -10.66
CA SER A 150 6.62 -5.31 -9.85
C SER A 150 7.27 -6.24 -8.82
N GLY A 151 6.46 -7.11 -8.20
CA GLY A 151 6.92 -8.06 -7.19
C GLY A 151 7.21 -7.43 -5.81
N VAL A 152 7.62 -8.30 -4.89
CA VAL A 152 7.76 -8.01 -3.45
C VAL A 152 8.88 -6.99 -3.18
N ASP A 153 10.03 -7.14 -3.84
CA ASP A 153 11.17 -6.24 -3.66
C ASP A 153 10.81 -4.79 -4.03
N ALA A 154 10.14 -4.62 -5.16
CA ALA A 154 9.66 -3.32 -5.61
C ALA A 154 8.59 -2.75 -4.66
N ALA A 155 7.72 -3.59 -4.11
CA ALA A 155 6.74 -3.14 -3.12
C ALA A 155 7.42 -2.59 -1.85
N GLY A 156 8.47 -3.26 -1.35
CA GLY A 156 9.27 -2.77 -0.24
C GLY A 156 9.89 -1.40 -0.51
N GLU A 157 10.50 -1.22 -1.69
CA GLU A 157 11.18 0.02 -2.06
C GLU A 157 10.25 1.19 -2.42
N LEU A 158 9.16 0.91 -3.15
CA LEU A 158 8.24 1.92 -3.66
C LEU A 158 7.26 2.40 -2.59
N LEU A 159 6.72 1.47 -1.79
CA LEU A 159 5.81 1.81 -0.69
C LEU A 159 6.56 2.22 0.58
N CYS A 160 7.88 2.01 0.61
CA CYS A 160 8.68 2.14 1.83
C CYS A 160 8.08 1.29 2.95
N ALA A 161 7.69 0.06 2.60
CA ALA A 161 7.10 -0.90 3.54
C ALA A 161 8.17 -1.41 4.51
N ASP A 162 7.78 -1.61 5.76
CA ASP A 162 8.68 -2.18 6.77
C ASP A 162 8.80 -3.69 6.59
N ASP A 163 7.76 -4.31 6.04
CA ASP A 163 7.74 -5.70 5.59
C ASP A 163 7.00 -5.80 4.25
N ALA A 164 7.51 -6.62 3.34
CA ALA A 164 6.89 -6.88 2.04
C ALA A 164 6.85 -8.39 1.80
N GLN A 165 5.68 -8.92 1.48
CA GLN A 165 5.44 -10.34 1.29
C GLN A 165 4.60 -10.61 0.04
N THR A 166 4.49 -11.88 -0.33
CA THR A 166 3.61 -12.32 -1.42
C THR A 166 2.15 -12.21 -0.99
N PHE A 167 1.26 -11.96 -1.95
CA PHE A 167 -0.17 -11.88 -1.68
C PHE A 167 -0.75 -13.20 -1.15
N ASP A 168 -0.12 -14.33 -1.47
CA ASP A 168 -0.52 -15.65 -0.97
C ASP A 168 -0.41 -15.77 0.55
N SER A 169 0.55 -15.07 1.18
CA SER A 169 0.68 -15.07 2.65
C SER A 169 -0.33 -14.16 3.35
N PHE A 170 -1.06 -13.32 2.60
CA PHE A 170 -1.96 -12.31 3.17
C PHE A 170 -3.06 -12.94 4.05
N SER A 171 -3.69 -14.03 3.59
CA SER A 171 -4.76 -14.68 4.37
C SER A 171 -4.23 -15.24 5.69
N SER A 172 -3.05 -15.86 5.68
CA SER A 172 -2.40 -16.39 6.88
C SER A 172 -2.01 -15.27 7.85
N HIS A 173 -1.49 -14.15 7.32
CA HIS A 173 -1.17 -12.98 8.12
C HIS A 173 -2.42 -12.38 8.80
N LEU A 174 -3.52 -12.24 8.05
CA LEU A 174 -4.78 -11.79 8.61
C LEU A 174 -5.30 -12.75 9.69
N GLN A 175 -5.19 -14.06 9.50
CA GLN A 175 -5.61 -15.03 10.52
C GLN A 175 -4.83 -14.88 11.82
N VAL A 176 -3.50 -14.74 11.74
CA VAL A 176 -2.64 -14.49 12.91
C VAL A 176 -3.04 -13.18 13.60
N LEU A 177 -3.30 -12.14 12.81
CA LEU A 177 -3.76 -10.86 13.31
C LEU A 177 -5.10 -11.01 14.05
N VAL A 178 -6.10 -11.63 13.44
CA VAL A 178 -7.43 -11.87 14.05
C VAL A 178 -7.31 -12.67 15.34
N ASN A 179 -6.50 -13.73 15.36
CA ASN A 179 -6.28 -14.54 16.55
C ASN A 179 -5.62 -13.72 17.68
N SER A 180 -4.68 -12.86 17.36
CA SER A 180 -4.06 -11.93 18.32
C SER A 180 -5.06 -10.89 18.87
N LEU A 181 -5.99 -10.40 18.04
CA LEU A 181 -7.05 -9.52 18.50
C LEU A 181 -8.01 -10.25 19.46
N ARG A 182 -8.40 -11.49 19.12
CA ARG A 182 -9.26 -12.34 19.95
C ARG A 182 -8.61 -12.67 21.30
N SER A 183 -7.33 -13.03 21.34
CA SER A 183 -6.64 -13.34 22.61
C SER A 183 -6.48 -12.11 23.52
N ASN A 184 -6.22 -10.94 22.94
CA ASN A 184 -6.15 -9.68 23.68
C ASN A 184 -7.52 -9.16 24.15
N SER A 185 -8.63 -9.76 23.71
CA SER A 185 -9.99 -9.36 24.08
C SER A 185 -10.37 -9.73 25.53
N GLY A 186 -9.58 -10.60 26.19
CA GLY A 186 -9.79 -11.06 27.56
C GLY A 186 -9.08 -10.25 28.66
N ALA A 187 -8.28 -9.24 28.32
CA ALA A 187 -7.44 -8.50 29.27
C ALA A 187 -8.11 -7.24 29.85
N GLY A 188 -9.13 -7.42 30.70
CA GLY A 188 -9.68 -6.39 31.62
C GLY A 188 -10.26 -5.10 30.96
N PRO A 189 -10.97 -4.25 31.73
CA PRO A 189 -11.63 -3.05 31.20
C PRO A 189 -10.69 -1.87 30.88
N SER A 190 -9.37 -1.98 31.12
CA SER A 190 -8.44 -0.84 31.10
C SER A 190 -7.43 -0.85 29.94
N THR A 191 -7.33 -1.92 29.15
CA THR A 191 -6.40 -1.96 28.01
C THR A 191 -7.19 -1.67 26.73
N SER A 192 -6.87 -0.57 26.05
CA SER A 192 -7.55 -0.12 24.83
C SER A 192 -7.64 -1.27 23.81
N ARG A 193 -8.86 -1.74 23.55
CA ARG A 193 -9.11 -2.79 22.55
C ARG A 193 -8.58 -2.32 21.18
N PRO A 194 -7.83 -3.15 20.46
CA PRO A 194 -7.35 -2.78 19.14
C PRO A 194 -8.53 -2.56 18.18
N ILE A 195 -8.57 -1.39 17.54
CA ILE A 195 -9.65 -1.01 16.61
C ILE A 195 -9.21 -1.30 15.19
N VAL A 196 -9.99 -2.08 14.46
CA VAL A 196 -9.71 -2.38 13.05
C VAL A 196 -10.45 -1.42 12.14
N PHE A 197 -9.73 -0.77 11.24
CA PHE A 197 -10.25 0.01 10.12
C PHE A 197 -10.00 -0.77 8.85
N ALA A 198 -11.05 -1.24 8.19
CA ALA A 198 -10.89 -2.15 7.06
C ALA A 198 -11.74 -1.71 5.86
N ASP A 199 -11.13 -1.58 4.68
CA ASP A 199 -11.82 -1.58 3.37
C ASP A 199 -11.52 -2.90 2.64
N VAL A 200 -12.08 -3.98 3.19
CA VAL A 200 -11.99 -5.35 2.66
C VAL A 200 -13.39 -5.83 2.31
N SER A 201 -14.10 -5.06 1.49
CA SER A 201 -15.34 -5.56 0.93
C SER A 201 -15.06 -6.68 -0.06
N SER A 202 -15.85 -7.75 0.03
CA SER A 202 -15.80 -8.94 -0.82
C SER A 202 -15.72 -8.68 -2.33
N HIS A 203 -16.13 -7.51 -2.83
CA HIS A 203 -16.01 -7.15 -4.24
C HIS A 203 -14.61 -6.70 -4.67
N TRP A 204 -13.73 -6.27 -3.75
CA TRP A 204 -12.36 -5.85 -4.08
C TRP A 204 -11.35 -6.98 -3.90
N LEU A 205 -11.65 -7.93 -3.01
CA LEU A 205 -10.82 -9.11 -2.80
C LEU A 205 -11.24 -10.21 -3.78
N PRO A 206 -10.30 -10.95 -4.37
CA PRO A 206 -10.65 -12.19 -5.05
C PRO A 206 -11.28 -13.14 -4.02
N SER A 207 -12.58 -13.45 -4.16
CA SER A 207 -13.34 -14.25 -3.18
C SER A 207 -12.76 -15.64 -2.89
N ARG A 208 -11.79 -16.10 -3.70
CA ARG A 208 -11.12 -17.39 -3.56
C ARG A 208 -9.84 -17.36 -2.73
N THR A 209 -9.26 -16.18 -2.47
CA THR A 209 -7.92 -16.09 -1.86
C THR A 209 -7.96 -15.88 -0.35
N ILE A 210 -9.05 -15.34 0.19
CA ILE A 210 -9.17 -15.05 1.62
C ILE A 210 -10.22 -15.97 2.24
N MET A 211 -9.84 -16.61 3.34
CA MET A 211 -10.71 -17.55 4.04
C MET A 211 -12.04 -16.88 4.41
N PRO A 212 -13.20 -17.53 4.14
CA PRO A 212 -14.51 -16.99 4.49
C PRO A 212 -14.61 -16.60 5.97
N GLU A 213 -13.93 -17.29 6.87
CA GLU A 213 -13.89 -16.92 8.29
C GLU A 213 -13.24 -15.55 8.54
N VAL A 214 -12.14 -15.25 7.86
CA VAL A 214 -11.43 -13.96 7.97
C VAL A 214 -12.30 -12.84 7.41
N VAL A 215 -12.90 -13.07 6.25
CA VAL A 215 -13.87 -12.12 5.65
C VAL A 215 -15.03 -11.89 6.61
N ASN A 216 -15.64 -12.96 7.11
CA ASN A 216 -16.75 -12.90 8.06
C ASN A 216 -16.36 -12.19 9.35
N PHE A 217 -15.14 -12.37 9.86
CA PHE A 217 -14.66 -11.65 11.04
C PHE A 217 -14.63 -10.14 10.76
N PHE A 218 -14.04 -9.72 9.64
CA PHE A 218 -14.01 -8.30 9.24
C PHE A 218 -15.37 -7.78 8.76
N GLU A 219 -16.33 -8.61 8.37
CA GLU A 219 -17.68 -8.19 8.01
C GLU A 219 -18.64 -8.20 9.20
N SER A 220 -18.33 -8.96 10.26
CA SER A 220 -19.15 -9.03 11.47
C SER A 220 -19.21 -7.69 12.20
N ARG A 221 -20.43 -7.27 12.60
CA ARG A 221 -20.65 -6.05 13.42
C ARG A 221 -19.98 -6.12 14.80
N HIS A 222 -19.67 -7.31 15.28
CA HIS A 222 -19.10 -7.56 16.61
C HIS A 222 -17.57 -7.40 16.67
N SER A 223 -16.91 -7.15 15.53
CA SER A 223 -15.45 -6.99 15.44
C SER A 223 -14.92 -5.65 15.95
N GLY A 224 -15.80 -4.69 16.31
CA GLY A 224 -15.39 -3.31 16.59
C GLY A 224 -14.84 -2.58 15.36
N LYS A 225 -15.08 -3.11 14.16
CA LYS A 225 -14.62 -2.52 12.90
C LYS A 225 -15.22 -1.14 12.67
N ARG A 226 -14.35 -0.21 12.28
CA ARG A 226 -14.74 1.09 11.76
C ARG A 226 -14.49 1.16 10.25
N SER A 227 -15.31 1.95 9.57
CA SER A 227 -15.16 2.13 8.13
C SER A 227 -13.94 2.99 7.83
N LEU A 228 -12.94 2.42 7.16
CA LEU A 228 -11.77 3.15 6.68
C LEU A 228 -12.16 4.28 5.70
N ARG A 229 -13.19 4.04 4.89
CA ARG A 229 -13.73 5.01 3.91
C ARG A 229 -14.11 6.33 4.56
N ARG A 230 -14.68 6.32 5.77
CA ARG A 230 -15.10 7.57 6.45
C ARG A 230 -13.89 8.45 6.78
N GLU A 231 -12.84 7.85 7.36
CA GLU A 231 -11.62 8.57 7.71
C GLU A 231 -10.91 9.08 6.45
N LEU A 232 -10.82 8.24 5.41
CA LEU A 232 -10.19 8.62 4.14
C LEU A 232 -11.00 9.66 3.38
N ALA A 233 -12.33 9.64 3.43
CA ALA A 233 -13.16 10.65 2.77
C ALA A 233 -12.86 12.06 3.29
N LEU A 234 -12.67 12.21 4.61
CA LEU A 234 -12.29 13.49 5.23
C LEU A 234 -10.91 13.95 4.76
N MET A 235 -9.94 13.04 4.72
CA MET A 235 -8.60 13.36 4.23
C MET A 235 -8.61 13.75 2.74
N ARG A 236 -9.35 13.01 1.93
CA ARG A 236 -9.47 13.21 0.49
C ARG A 236 -10.32 14.43 0.14
N ALA A 237 -11.10 14.98 1.05
CA ALA A 237 -11.85 16.21 0.79
C ALA A 237 -10.90 17.41 0.60
N VAL A 238 -9.80 17.45 1.35
CA VAL A 238 -8.82 18.55 1.30
C VAL A 238 -7.63 18.16 0.43
N LYS A 239 -7.43 18.89 -0.68
CA LYS A 239 -6.44 18.56 -1.72
C LYS A 239 -5.08 19.17 -1.44
N SER A 240 -4.02 18.36 -1.57
CA SER A 240 -2.65 18.86 -1.56
C SER A 240 -2.37 19.77 -2.76
N PRO A 241 -1.33 20.63 -2.70
CA PRO A 241 -0.94 21.43 -3.86
C PRO A 241 -0.65 20.59 -5.11
N ALA A 242 -0.06 19.41 -4.94
CA ALA A 242 0.25 18.48 -6.02
C ALA A 242 -1.04 17.88 -6.63
N GLU A 243 -1.99 17.46 -5.80
CA GLU A 243 -3.31 17.01 -6.27
C GLU A 243 -4.04 18.12 -7.04
N GLN A 244 -3.99 19.36 -6.55
CA GLN A 244 -4.60 20.50 -7.25
C GLN A 244 -3.96 20.75 -8.61
N GLN A 245 -2.64 20.62 -8.75
CA GLN A 245 -1.97 20.75 -10.05
C GLN A 245 -2.46 19.69 -11.03
N ILE A 246 -2.57 18.43 -10.58
CA ILE A 246 -3.10 17.33 -11.40
C ILE A 246 -4.56 17.60 -11.78
N MET A 247 -5.39 18.08 -10.85
CA MET A 247 -6.77 18.45 -11.12
C MET A 247 -6.89 19.58 -12.16
N ARG A 248 -6.04 20.60 -12.08
CA ARG A 248 -5.99 21.68 -13.08
C ARG A 248 -5.59 21.15 -14.45
N ALA A 249 -4.56 20.28 -14.51
CA ALA A 249 -4.14 19.65 -15.75
C ALA A 249 -5.27 18.82 -16.38
N ALA A 250 -5.98 18.01 -15.58
CA ALA A 250 -7.12 17.25 -16.04
C ALA A 250 -8.25 18.16 -16.57
N ALA A 251 -8.59 19.22 -15.84
CA ALA A 251 -9.60 20.19 -16.27
C ALA A 251 -9.23 20.88 -17.59
N ASN A 252 -7.96 21.25 -17.77
CA ASN A 252 -7.47 21.86 -19.01
C ASN A 252 -7.60 20.91 -20.20
N ILE A 253 -7.23 19.63 -20.04
CA ILE A 253 -7.37 18.60 -21.08
C ILE A 253 -8.84 18.43 -21.44
N THR A 254 -9.73 18.33 -20.44
CA THR A 254 -11.17 18.23 -20.66
C THR A 254 -11.73 19.46 -21.37
N ALA A 255 -11.34 20.67 -20.96
CA ALA A 255 -11.77 21.91 -21.59
C ALA A 255 -11.30 22.02 -23.06
N GLU A 256 -10.06 21.59 -23.35
CA GLU A 256 -9.54 21.55 -24.72
C GLU A 256 -10.31 20.54 -25.58
N ALA A 257 -10.61 19.35 -25.04
CA ALA A 257 -11.41 18.36 -25.72
C ALA A 257 -12.81 18.89 -26.04
N HIS A 258 -13.47 19.53 -25.07
CA HIS A 258 -14.78 20.16 -25.27
C HIS A 258 -14.75 21.31 -26.29
N ARG A 259 -13.64 22.07 -26.40
CA ARG A 259 -13.50 23.13 -27.41
C ARG A 259 -13.39 22.58 -28.83
N LYS A 260 -12.92 21.34 -28.99
CA LYS A 260 -12.74 20.67 -30.28
C LYS A 260 -14.03 20.01 -30.81
N VAL A 261 -15.01 19.78 -29.92
CA VAL A 261 -16.35 19.28 -30.26
C VAL A 261 -17.22 20.44 -30.69
#